data_AF-A0AA95J5P8-F1
#
_entry.id   AF-A0AA95J5P8-F1
#
_cell.length_a   1.000
_cell.length_b   1.000
_cell.length_c   1.000
_cell.angle_alpha   90.00
_cell.angle_beta   90.00
_cell.angle_gamma   90.00
#
_symmetry.space_group_name_H-M   'P 1'
#
loop_
_entity.id
_entity.type
_entity.pdbx_description
1 polymer ?
#
loop_
_entity_poly.entity_id
_entity_poly.type
_entity_poly.pdbx_seq_one_letter_code
_entity_poly.pdbx_strand_id
1 'polypeptide(L)'
;MSTARIVSYNVHACVGTDKKLSPERIARVIQACDADIVALQEIDVGRPRSGRVDQAQLLAELLGMEVRFHPSTRIGPDEHYGDAILTRLPYSMKKMGVLPGFHDRIKVEPRGALWASVQVGGVAVQVVNTHLGVWPHEQMLQLSTLLGPEWLGHPECREPVVFLGDFNAPPGLAPYRRLASEFVDVQKVWGERKAKPTFPGRLPTLRIDHVWLRGRALVKNVEVVRTPLARVASDHLPLVVDLDFRAHAKKAASDAKASVA
;
A
#
# COMPACT_ATOMS: atom_id res chain seq x y z
N MET A 1 13.83 -0.70 16.41
CA MET A 1 14.34 -1.70 15.45
C MET A 1 14.53 -1.04 14.09
N SER A 2 15.49 -1.46 13.28
CA SER A 2 15.77 -0.91 11.92
C SER A 2 15.08 -1.66 10.78
N THR A 3 14.32 -2.69 11.15
CA THR A 3 13.50 -3.50 10.25
C THR A 3 12.05 -3.13 10.49
N ALA A 4 11.25 -3.08 9.43
CA ALA A 4 9.80 -2.99 9.51
C ALA A 4 9.15 -4.10 8.69
N ARG A 5 8.10 -4.70 9.24
CA ARG A 5 7.16 -5.54 8.50
C ARG A 5 6.05 -4.68 7.93
N ILE A 6 5.89 -4.72 6.62
CA ILE A 6 4.93 -3.89 5.88
C ILE A 6 3.95 -4.81 5.15
N VAL A 7 2.66 -4.48 5.21
CA VAL A 7 1.60 -5.22 4.54
C VAL A 7 0.85 -4.32 3.57
N SER A 8 0.72 -4.75 2.32
CA SER A 8 -0.26 -4.22 1.37
C SER A 8 -1.47 -5.15 1.34
N TYR A 9 -2.68 -4.60 1.46
CA TYR A 9 -3.89 -5.42 1.42
C TYR A 9 -5.12 -4.66 0.92
N ASN A 10 -5.61 -5.02 -0.26
CA ASN A 10 -6.96 -4.64 -0.70
C ASN A 10 -7.98 -5.47 0.09
N VAL A 11 -8.84 -4.82 0.86
CA VAL A 11 -9.77 -5.48 1.78
C VAL A 11 -11.19 -5.60 1.24
N HIS A 12 -11.44 -5.09 0.03
CA HIS A 12 -12.73 -5.20 -0.67
C HIS A 12 -13.92 -4.79 0.21
N ALA A 13 -13.83 -3.61 0.81
CA ALA A 13 -14.80 -3.08 1.79
C ALA A 13 -15.11 -4.06 2.93
N CYS A 14 -14.12 -4.86 3.36
CA CYS A 14 -14.25 -5.93 4.35
C CYS A 14 -15.29 -7.01 3.98
N VAL A 15 -15.67 -7.10 2.69
CA VAL A 15 -16.59 -8.12 2.16
C VAL A 15 -15.78 -9.26 1.60
N GLY A 16 -15.93 -10.42 2.23
CA GLY A 16 -15.20 -11.62 1.85
C GLY A 16 -15.73 -12.25 0.57
N THR A 17 -14.99 -13.24 0.08
CA THR A 17 -15.43 -14.04 -1.08
C THR A 17 -16.64 -14.92 -0.78
N ASP A 18 -17.06 -14.99 0.49
CA ASP A 18 -18.33 -15.56 0.94
C ASP A 18 -19.48 -14.54 0.97
N LYS A 19 -19.23 -13.31 0.48
CA LYS A 19 -20.15 -12.17 0.45
C LYS A 19 -20.57 -11.64 1.82
N LYS A 20 -19.89 -12.05 2.90
CA LYS A 20 -20.16 -11.56 4.24
C LYS A 20 -19.26 -10.37 4.56
N LEU A 21 -19.85 -9.30 5.10
CA LEU A 21 -19.13 -8.17 5.67
C LEU A 21 -18.58 -8.57 7.05
N SER A 22 -17.27 -8.46 7.25
CA SER A 22 -16.65 -8.60 8.58
C SER A 22 -15.27 -7.91 8.62
N PRO A 23 -15.20 -6.69 9.16
CA PRO A 23 -13.93 -6.02 9.47
C PRO A 23 -13.07 -6.80 10.45
N GLU A 24 -13.66 -7.51 11.41
CA GLU A 24 -12.96 -8.32 12.41
C GLU A 24 -12.23 -9.51 11.76
N ARG A 25 -12.76 -10.05 10.66
CA ARG A 25 -12.07 -11.06 9.87
C ARG A 25 -10.83 -10.50 9.19
N ILE A 26 -10.90 -9.28 8.63
CA ILE A 26 -9.75 -8.59 8.05
C ILE A 26 -8.70 -8.30 9.13
N ALA A 27 -9.13 -7.76 10.28
CA ALA A 27 -8.25 -7.49 11.41
C ALA A 27 -7.50 -8.75 11.87
N ARG A 28 -8.18 -9.91 12.00
CA ARG A 28 -7.52 -11.18 12.34
C ARG A 28 -6.46 -11.62 11.33
N VAL A 29 -6.69 -11.40 10.03
CA VAL A 29 -5.69 -11.70 8.99
C VAL A 29 -4.47 -10.79 9.16
N ILE A 30 -4.67 -9.49 9.35
CA ILE A 30 -3.58 -8.52 9.52
C ILE A 30 -2.81 -8.76 10.83
N GLN A 31 -3.52 -9.05 11.93
CA GLN A 31 -2.93 -9.35 13.23
C GLN A 31 -2.02 -10.59 13.17
N ALA A 32 -2.42 -11.64 12.43
CA ALA A 32 -1.57 -12.81 12.20
C ALA A 32 -0.31 -12.51 11.37
N CYS A 33 -0.29 -11.40 10.62
CA CYS A 33 0.92 -10.96 9.92
C CYS A 33 1.90 -10.24 10.85
N ASP A 34 1.45 -9.67 11.97
CA ASP A 34 2.24 -8.84 12.90
C ASP A 34 2.94 -7.65 12.20
N ALA A 35 2.18 -6.87 11.44
CA ALA A 35 2.69 -5.76 10.65
C ALA A 35 3.02 -4.51 11.48
N ASP A 36 4.12 -3.84 11.20
CA ASP A 36 4.41 -2.50 11.73
C ASP A 36 3.64 -1.40 10.98
N ILE A 37 3.48 -1.59 9.67
CA ILE A 37 2.83 -0.65 8.75
C ILE A 37 1.88 -1.44 7.85
N VAL A 38 0.65 -0.96 7.69
CA VAL A 38 -0.38 -1.59 6.86
C VAL A 38 -0.93 -0.55 5.89
N ALA A 39 -0.84 -0.84 4.59
CA ALA A 39 -1.44 -0.07 3.51
C ALA A 39 -2.69 -0.80 3.04
N LEU A 40 -3.86 -0.20 3.32
CA LEU A 40 -5.16 -0.75 2.96
C LEU A 40 -5.74 -0.04 1.75
N GLN A 41 -6.37 -0.82 0.87
CA GLN A 41 -7.16 -0.31 -0.24
C GLN A 41 -8.62 -0.76 -0.09
N GLU A 42 -9.54 -0.01 -0.68
CA GLU A 42 -10.98 -0.29 -0.70
C GLU A 42 -11.66 -0.28 0.67
N ILE A 43 -11.47 0.80 1.41
CA ILE A 43 -12.08 1.03 2.72
C ILE A 43 -13.36 1.84 2.56
N ASP A 44 -14.46 1.36 3.14
CA ASP A 44 -15.70 2.12 3.27
C ASP A 44 -15.76 2.85 4.62
N VAL A 45 -16.22 4.10 4.60
CA VAL A 45 -16.58 4.86 5.81
C VAL A 45 -17.99 5.42 5.64
N GLY A 46 -18.90 5.04 6.53
CA GLY A 46 -20.29 5.55 6.56
C GLY A 46 -21.22 5.05 5.46
N ARG A 47 -20.75 4.16 4.57
CA ARG A 47 -21.52 3.63 3.42
C ARG A 47 -22.64 2.66 3.86
N PRO A 48 -23.85 2.73 3.28
CA PRO A 48 -24.94 1.79 3.56
C PRO A 48 -24.56 0.33 3.30
N ARG A 49 -23.78 0.06 2.24
CA ARG A 49 -23.33 -1.29 1.88
C ARG A 49 -22.42 -1.92 2.94
N SER A 50 -21.75 -1.11 3.76
CA SER A 50 -20.90 -1.53 4.86
C SER A 50 -21.57 -1.37 6.23
N GLY A 51 -22.90 -1.22 6.28
CA GLY A 51 -23.64 -1.01 7.53
C GLY A 51 -23.36 0.33 8.20
N ARG A 52 -22.90 1.33 7.42
CA ARG A 52 -22.47 2.66 7.89
C ARG A 52 -21.31 2.64 8.89
N VAL A 53 -20.54 1.55 8.92
CA VAL A 53 -19.35 1.43 9.77
C VAL A 53 -18.22 2.30 9.20
N ASP A 54 -17.46 2.95 10.08
CA ASP A 54 -16.14 3.47 9.76
C ASP A 54 -15.12 2.32 9.81
N GLN A 55 -14.86 1.69 8.67
CA GLN A 55 -13.97 0.54 8.62
C GLN A 55 -12.52 0.91 8.92
N ALA A 56 -12.09 2.13 8.56
CA ALA A 56 -10.73 2.59 8.83
C ALA A 56 -10.48 2.64 10.33
N GLN A 57 -11.38 3.30 11.07
CA GLN A 57 -11.28 3.47 12.51
C GLN A 57 -11.45 2.13 13.25
N LEU A 58 -12.43 1.31 12.86
CA LEU A 58 -12.65 0.00 13.49
C LEU A 58 -11.44 -0.93 13.31
N LEU A 59 -10.84 -0.99 12.11
CA LEU A 59 -9.63 -1.80 11.89
C LEU A 59 -8.46 -1.27 12.71
N ALA A 60 -8.30 0.04 12.83
CA ALA A 60 -7.26 0.66 13.63
C ALA A 60 -7.37 0.27 15.12
N GLU A 61 -8.58 0.32 15.67
CA GLU A 61 -8.88 -0.08 17.05
C GLU A 61 -8.59 -1.56 17.30
N LEU A 62 -9.06 -2.45 16.41
CA LEU A 62 -8.84 -3.89 16.53
C LEU A 62 -7.36 -4.28 16.41
N LEU A 63 -6.57 -3.49 15.68
CA LEU A 63 -5.14 -3.72 15.47
C LEU A 63 -4.25 -2.97 16.47
N GLY A 64 -4.81 -2.07 17.28
CA GLY A 64 -4.05 -1.19 18.17
C GLY A 64 -3.09 -0.26 17.41
N MET A 65 -3.53 0.30 16.29
CA MET A 65 -2.73 1.16 15.41
C MET A 65 -3.36 2.54 15.25
N GLU A 66 -2.54 3.54 14.93
CA GLU A 66 -3.05 4.81 14.40
C GLU A 66 -3.43 4.65 12.93
N VAL A 67 -4.42 5.41 12.47
CA VAL A 67 -4.91 5.37 11.09
C VAL A 67 -4.95 6.75 10.45
N ARG A 68 -4.63 6.80 9.16
CA ARG A 68 -5.00 7.89 8.26
C ARG A 68 -5.73 7.33 7.07
N PHE A 69 -6.95 7.81 6.89
CA PHE A 69 -7.83 7.47 5.79
C PHE A 69 -7.93 8.65 4.83
N HIS A 70 -7.86 8.37 3.53
CA HIS A 70 -8.12 9.35 2.48
C HIS A 70 -9.26 8.86 1.59
N PRO A 71 -10.40 9.58 1.55
CA PRO A 71 -11.48 9.25 0.65
C PRO A 71 -11.14 9.71 -0.78
N SER A 72 -10.99 8.76 -1.69
CA SER A 72 -10.95 9.05 -3.12
C SER A 72 -12.35 9.36 -3.67
N THR A 73 -13.38 8.77 -3.07
CA THR A 73 -14.79 8.96 -3.42
C THR A 73 -15.57 9.52 -2.24
N ARG A 74 -16.43 10.51 -2.50
CA ARG A 74 -17.37 11.09 -1.53
C ARG A 74 -18.77 11.13 -2.10
N ILE A 75 -19.76 10.67 -1.34
CA ILE A 75 -21.17 10.66 -1.70
C ILE A 75 -21.92 11.46 -0.63
N GLY A 76 -22.15 12.74 -0.88
CA GLY A 76 -22.64 13.63 0.18
C GLY A 76 -21.62 13.76 1.34
N PRO A 77 -22.06 14.13 2.55
CA PRO A 77 -21.16 14.48 3.64
C PRO A 77 -20.57 13.28 4.40
N ASP A 78 -21.30 12.16 4.48
CA ASP A 78 -21.00 11.08 5.44
C ASP A 78 -20.51 9.79 4.78
N GLU A 79 -20.64 9.66 3.46
CA GLU A 79 -20.34 8.43 2.75
C GLU A 79 -19.06 8.54 1.95
N HIS A 80 -18.08 7.73 2.33
CA HIS A 80 -16.72 7.81 1.83
C HIS A 80 -16.20 6.43 1.42
N TYR A 81 -15.33 6.42 0.41
CA TYR A 81 -14.57 5.24 -0.01
C TYR A 81 -13.17 5.66 -0.44
N GLY A 82 -12.17 4.87 -0.08
CA GLY A 82 -10.78 5.15 -0.43
C GLY A 82 -9.79 4.23 0.24
N ASP A 83 -8.61 4.77 0.55
CA ASP A 83 -7.46 3.99 0.99
C ASP A 83 -7.00 4.49 2.37
N ALA A 84 -6.25 3.65 3.09
CA ALA A 84 -5.73 3.99 4.41
C ALA A 84 -4.30 3.52 4.64
N ILE A 85 -3.59 4.20 5.53
CA ILE A 85 -2.34 3.72 6.13
C ILE A 85 -2.56 3.59 7.63
N LEU A 86 -2.23 2.41 8.18
CA LEU A 86 -2.22 2.13 9.61
C LEU A 86 -0.79 1.87 10.06
N THR A 87 -0.40 2.34 11.24
CA THR A 87 0.95 2.11 11.78
C THR A 87 0.97 2.27 13.29
N ARG A 88 1.90 1.56 13.93
CA ARG A 88 2.28 1.75 15.35
C ARG A 88 3.51 2.65 15.52
N LEU A 89 4.18 2.98 14.42
CA LEU A 89 5.43 3.72 14.40
C LEU A 89 5.19 5.22 14.27
N PRO A 90 6.05 6.08 14.86
CA PRO A 90 5.96 7.52 14.67
C PRO A 90 6.01 7.89 13.18
N TYR A 91 5.10 8.76 12.74
CA TYR A 91 4.99 9.15 11.35
C TYR A 91 4.49 10.59 11.19
N SER A 92 4.65 11.12 9.98
CA SER A 92 4.03 12.37 9.56
C SER A 92 3.39 12.16 8.18
N MET A 93 2.17 12.68 8.00
CA MET A 93 1.56 12.70 6.67
C MET A 93 2.21 13.79 5.84
N LYS A 94 2.60 13.45 4.61
CA LYS A 94 3.17 14.37 3.64
C LYS A 94 2.15 14.79 2.60
N LYS A 95 1.33 13.84 2.13
CA LYS A 95 0.27 14.13 1.17
C LYS A 95 -0.84 13.09 1.20
N MET A 96 -2.04 13.52 0.89
CA MET A 96 -3.17 12.67 0.50
C MET A 96 -3.89 13.38 -0.64
N GLY A 97 -4.33 12.65 -1.65
CA GLY A 97 -4.93 13.30 -2.81
C GLY A 97 -5.65 12.33 -3.73
N VAL A 98 -6.65 12.87 -4.43
CA VAL A 98 -7.32 12.19 -5.54
C VAL A 98 -6.38 12.19 -6.75
N LEU A 99 -6.35 11.10 -7.49
CA LEU A 99 -5.58 10.94 -8.71
C LEU A 99 -6.45 11.24 -9.93
N PRO A 100 -5.87 11.76 -11.02
CA PRO A 100 -6.60 11.96 -12.26
C PRO A 100 -7.16 10.63 -12.78
N GLY A 101 -8.31 10.70 -13.44
CA GLY A 101 -8.93 9.52 -14.02
C GLY A 101 -10.05 9.93 -14.98
N PHE A 102 -10.82 8.95 -15.43
CA PHE A 102 -11.94 9.20 -16.33
C PHE A 102 -13.29 9.26 -15.62
N HIS A 103 -13.30 9.34 -14.29
CA HIS A 103 -14.51 9.34 -13.46
C HIS A 103 -15.48 10.50 -13.75
N ASP A 104 -14.98 11.62 -14.29
CA ASP A 104 -15.81 12.75 -14.74
C ASP A 104 -16.49 12.49 -16.10
N ARG A 105 -16.07 11.46 -16.84
CA ARG A 105 -16.51 11.17 -18.22
C ARG A 105 -17.23 9.83 -18.35
N ILE A 106 -16.86 8.85 -17.54
CA ILE A 106 -17.42 7.51 -17.50
C ILE A 106 -17.57 7.06 -16.05
N LYS A 107 -18.49 6.13 -15.78
CA LYS A 107 -18.75 5.62 -14.44
C LYS A 107 -17.64 4.66 -13.99
N VAL A 108 -16.49 5.22 -13.61
CA VAL A 108 -15.37 4.54 -12.97
C VAL A 108 -15.13 5.13 -11.59
N GLU A 109 -14.61 4.32 -10.67
CA GLU A 109 -14.35 4.74 -9.31
C GLU A 109 -13.14 5.69 -9.25
N PRO A 110 -13.28 6.89 -8.66
CA PRO A 110 -12.14 7.75 -8.37
C PRO A 110 -11.05 7.04 -7.56
N ARG A 111 -9.79 7.32 -7.91
CA ARG A 111 -8.61 6.74 -7.26
C ARG A 111 -7.84 7.80 -6.48
N GLY A 112 -7.05 7.36 -5.52
CA GLY A 112 -6.28 8.25 -4.65
C GLY A 112 -4.96 7.63 -4.23
N ALA A 113 -4.19 8.42 -3.48
CA ALA A 113 -2.98 7.96 -2.83
C ALA A 113 -2.78 8.64 -1.48
N LEU A 114 -1.98 8.00 -0.63
CA LEU A 114 -1.49 8.53 0.64
C LEU A 114 0.03 8.43 0.66
N TRP A 115 0.68 9.47 1.16
CA TRP A 115 2.12 9.49 1.39
C TRP A 115 2.40 9.88 2.84
N ALA A 116 2.99 8.95 3.58
CA ALA A 116 3.48 9.13 4.95
C ALA A 116 5.01 9.01 4.99
N SER A 117 5.66 9.82 5.82
CA SER A 117 7.05 9.60 6.24
C SER A 117 7.04 8.92 7.60
N VAL A 118 7.46 7.65 7.66
CA VAL A 118 7.40 6.78 8.84
C VAL A 118 8.80 6.54 9.40
N GLN A 119 8.98 6.67 10.71
CA GLN A 119 10.26 6.47 11.38
C GLN A 119 10.51 4.99 11.68
N VAL A 120 11.50 4.40 11.00
CA VAL A 120 11.93 3.01 11.20
C VAL A 120 13.38 3.00 11.64
N GLY A 121 13.62 2.78 12.94
CA GLY A 121 14.98 2.69 13.50
C GLY A 121 15.85 3.91 13.24
N GLY A 122 15.27 5.11 13.30
CA GLY A 122 15.94 6.38 13.04
C GLY A 122 16.05 6.76 11.55
N VAL A 123 15.46 5.98 10.64
CA VAL A 123 15.37 6.29 9.21
C VAL A 123 13.95 6.75 8.89
N ALA A 124 13.83 7.90 8.23
CA ALA A 124 12.56 8.40 7.70
C ALA A 124 12.25 7.69 6.36
N VAL A 125 11.41 6.66 6.41
CA VAL A 125 10.99 5.88 5.24
C VAL A 125 9.76 6.52 4.61
N GLN A 126 9.78 6.77 3.31
CA GLN A 126 8.62 7.30 2.58
C GLN A 126 7.71 6.14 2.17
N VAL A 127 6.53 6.06 2.76
CA VAL A 127 5.52 5.03 2.47
C VAL A 127 4.42 5.66 1.65
N VAL A 128 4.25 5.20 0.41
CA VAL A 128 3.21 5.68 -0.51
C VAL A 128 2.25 4.53 -0.79
N ASN A 129 0.99 4.69 -0.40
CA ASN A 129 -0.10 3.76 -0.68
C ASN A 129 -0.96 4.29 -1.84
N THR A 130 -1.35 3.43 -2.77
CA THR A 130 -2.27 3.78 -3.86
C THR A 130 -3.15 2.60 -4.26
N HIS A 131 -4.30 2.90 -4.84
CA HIS A 131 -5.09 1.95 -5.62
C HIS A 131 -5.29 2.52 -7.04
N LEU A 132 -4.72 1.91 -8.07
CA LEU A 132 -4.85 2.41 -9.44
C LEU A 132 -6.15 1.95 -10.11
N GLY A 133 -6.54 2.67 -11.16
CA GLY A 133 -7.64 2.27 -12.03
C GLY A 133 -7.33 0.95 -12.74
N VAL A 134 -8.31 0.36 -13.41
CA VAL A 134 -8.15 -0.93 -14.10
C VAL A 134 -7.72 -0.79 -15.57
N TRP A 135 -7.78 0.43 -16.12
CA TRP A 135 -7.53 0.67 -17.55
C TRP A 135 -6.11 1.19 -17.77
N PRO A 136 -5.31 0.58 -18.66
CA PRO A 136 -3.90 0.96 -18.85
C PRO A 136 -3.67 2.45 -19.10
N HIS A 137 -4.54 3.11 -19.86
CA HIS A 137 -4.40 4.54 -20.12
C HIS A 137 -4.66 5.40 -18.87
N GLU A 138 -5.63 5.00 -18.03
CA GLU A 138 -5.89 5.65 -16.74
C GLU A 138 -4.73 5.40 -15.77
N GLN A 139 -4.26 4.15 -15.68
CA GLN A 139 -3.11 3.78 -14.85
C GLN A 139 -1.87 4.60 -15.22
N MET A 140 -1.58 4.79 -16.51
CA MET A 140 -0.44 5.60 -16.95
C MET A 140 -0.59 7.09 -16.61
N LEU A 141 -1.81 7.65 -16.70
CA LEU A 141 -2.09 9.02 -16.27
C LEU A 141 -1.84 9.19 -14.75
N GLN A 142 -2.36 8.26 -13.96
CA GLN A 142 -2.19 8.23 -12.50
C GLN A 142 -0.72 8.06 -12.11
N LEU A 143 0.00 7.15 -12.77
CA LEU A 143 1.44 6.96 -12.55
C LEU A 143 2.26 8.19 -12.92
N SER A 144 1.91 8.88 -14.01
CA SER A 144 2.57 10.15 -14.37
C SER A 144 2.46 11.18 -13.25
N THR A 145 1.27 11.31 -12.64
CA THR A 145 1.06 12.18 -11.47
C THR A 145 1.85 11.73 -10.26
N LEU A 146 1.82 10.43 -9.93
CA LEU A 146 2.51 9.88 -8.76
C LEU A 146 4.03 9.96 -8.87
N LEU A 147 4.59 9.81 -10.07
CA LEU A 147 6.02 9.94 -10.35
C LEU A 147 6.47 11.41 -10.48
N GLY A 148 5.51 12.34 -10.56
CA GLY A 148 5.76 13.76 -10.73
C GLY A 148 6.25 14.49 -9.47
N PRO A 149 6.53 15.81 -9.60
CA PRO A 149 7.13 16.64 -8.54
C PRO A 149 6.23 16.81 -7.32
N GLU A 150 4.94 16.52 -7.44
CA GLU A 150 3.95 16.65 -6.38
C GLU A 150 3.93 15.44 -5.43
N TRP A 151 4.61 14.34 -5.78
CA TRP A 151 4.57 13.06 -5.08
C TRP A 151 5.98 12.44 -4.99
N LEU A 152 6.27 11.40 -5.77
CA LEU A 152 7.54 10.67 -5.69
C LEU A 152 8.72 11.48 -6.24
N GLY A 153 8.48 12.51 -7.05
CA GLY A 153 9.50 13.47 -7.49
C GLY A 153 9.65 14.67 -6.55
N HIS A 154 8.88 14.74 -5.45
CA HIS A 154 8.93 15.87 -4.54
C HIS A 154 10.28 15.95 -3.80
N PRO A 155 10.87 17.14 -3.56
CA PRO A 155 12.16 17.28 -2.88
C PRO A 155 12.22 16.70 -1.45
N GLU A 156 11.08 16.60 -0.77
CA GLU A 156 10.96 15.94 0.54
C GLU A 156 10.83 14.42 0.46
N CYS A 157 10.51 13.85 -0.71
CA CYS A 157 10.38 12.41 -0.92
C CYS A 157 11.76 11.76 -1.09
N ARG A 158 12.58 11.85 -0.04
CA ARG A 158 13.94 11.32 -0.01
C ARG A 158 13.92 9.81 0.24
N GLU A 159 14.81 9.09 -0.42
CA GLU A 159 14.98 7.66 -0.19
C GLU A 159 15.27 7.34 1.29
N PRO A 160 14.88 6.15 1.79
CA PRO A 160 14.24 5.06 1.06
C PRO A 160 12.73 5.27 0.85
N VAL A 161 12.23 4.82 -0.30
CA VAL A 161 10.80 4.85 -0.64
C VAL A 161 10.26 3.43 -0.75
N VAL A 162 9.12 3.19 -0.11
CA VAL A 162 8.27 2.02 -0.26
C VAL A 162 6.97 2.47 -0.91
N PHE A 163 6.77 2.12 -2.18
CA PHE A 163 5.57 2.44 -2.93
C PHE A 163 4.76 1.16 -3.15
N LEU A 164 3.54 1.10 -2.61
CA LEU A 164 2.78 -0.15 -2.50
C LEU A 164 1.28 0.06 -2.69
N GLY A 165 0.59 -1.03 -2.95
CA GLY A 165 -0.86 -1.05 -3.12
C GLY A 165 -1.32 -1.99 -4.21
N ASP A 166 -2.58 -1.84 -4.61
CA ASP A 166 -3.17 -2.52 -5.76
C ASP A 166 -3.01 -1.66 -7.01
N PHE A 167 -2.13 -2.10 -7.92
CA PHE A 167 -1.85 -1.38 -9.15
C PHE A 167 -2.75 -1.81 -10.30
N ASN A 168 -3.58 -2.85 -10.13
CA ASN A 168 -4.39 -3.45 -11.19
C ASN A 168 -3.59 -3.80 -12.47
N ALA A 169 -2.28 -4.02 -12.34
CA ALA A 169 -1.35 -4.18 -13.46
C ALA A 169 -0.44 -5.39 -13.25
N PRO A 170 -0.68 -6.52 -13.95
CA PRO A 170 0.22 -7.65 -13.92
C PRO A 170 1.59 -7.35 -14.55
N PRO A 171 2.62 -8.13 -14.20
CA PRO A 171 3.95 -8.02 -14.81
C PRO A 171 3.88 -8.12 -16.32
N GLY A 172 4.59 -7.21 -17.00
CA GLY A 172 4.64 -7.15 -18.46
C GLY A 172 3.72 -6.12 -19.09
N LEU A 173 2.71 -5.61 -18.37
CA LEU A 173 1.91 -4.46 -18.85
C LEU A 173 2.69 -3.14 -18.75
N ALA A 174 2.25 -2.14 -19.52
CA ALA A 174 2.92 -0.83 -19.58
C ALA A 174 3.08 -0.15 -18.20
N PRO A 175 2.05 -0.11 -17.32
CA PRO A 175 2.20 0.49 -15.99
C PRO A 175 3.25 -0.21 -15.11
N TYR A 176 3.26 -1.56 -15.13
CA TYR A 176 4.28 -2.34 -14.42
C TYR A 176 5.68 -2.04 -14.96
N ARG A 177 5.86 -2.05 -16.29
CA ARG A 177 7.17 -1.75 -16.90
C ARG A 177 7.65 -0.34 -16.59
N ARG A 178 6.73 0.64 -16.51
CA ARG A 178 7.06 2.01 -16.12
C ARG A 178 7.59 2.10 -14.69
N LEU A 179 7.02 1.35 -13.75
CA LEU A 179 7.54 1.32 -12.39
C LEU A 179 8.86 0.55 -12.30
N ALA A 180 8.98 -0.57 -13.01
CA ALA A 180 10.19 -1.38 -13.03
C ALA A 180 11.43 -0.67 -13.62
N SER A 181 11.26 0.45 -14.35
CA SER A 181 12.40 1.26 -14.82
C SER A 181 12.97 2.20 -13.75
N GLU A 182 12.22 2.49 -12.68
CA GLU A 182 12.61 3.45 -11.63
C GLU A 182 12.67 2.82 -10.23
N PHE A 183 12.03 1.66 -10.04
CA PHE A 183 11.90 0.97 -8.77
C PHE A 183 12.25 -0.52 -8.89
N VAL A 184 12.66 -1.09 -7.77
CA VAL A 184 12.88 -2.52 -7.58
C VAL A 184 11.57 -3.18 -7.11
N ASP A 185 11.05 -4.14 -7.87
CA ASP A 185 9.98 -5.05 -7.42
C ASP A 185 10.56 -6.01 -6.37
N VAL A 186 10.08 -5.94 -5.13
CA VAL A 186 10.60 -6.78 -4.04
C VAL A 186 10.46 -8.27 -4.33
N GLN A 187 9.41 -8.70 -5.04
CA GLN A 187 9.19 -10.11 -5.37
C GLN A 187 10.17 -10.62 -6.44
N LYS A 188 10.82 -9.71 -7.19
CA LYS A 188 11.84 -10.06 -8.19
C LYS A 188 13.22 -10.24 -7.60
N VAL A 189 13.52 -9.57 -6.49
CA VAL A 189 14.84 -9.62 -5.83
C VAL A 189 14.85 -10.52 -4.60
N TRP A 190 13.69 -11.02 -4.17
CA TRP A 190 13.56 -11.88 -2.99
C TRP A 190 13.94 -13.33 -3.29
N GLY A 191 15.25 -13.61 -3.21
CA GLY A 191 15.82 -14.95 -3.38
C GLY A 191 15.54 -15.57 -4.75
N GLU A 192 15.83 -16.86 -4.92
CA GLU A 192 15.49 -17.63 -6.13
C GLU A 192 13.99 -18.02 -6.19
N ARG A 193 13.15 -17.42 -5.33
CA ARG A 193 11.75 -17.79 -5.20
C ARG A 193 10.94 -17.19 -6.34
N LYS A 194 10.01 -17.98 -6.87
CA LYS A 194 9.03 -17.49 -7.85
C LYS A 194 8.11 -16.47 -7.17
N ALA A 195 8.00 -15.29 -7.78
CA ALA A 195 7.00 -14.28 -7.42
C ALA A 195 5.58 -14.90 -7.47
N LYS A 196 4.73 -14.50 -6.52
CA LYS A 196 3.43 -15.13 -6.27
C LYS A 196 2.28 -14.18 -6.60
N PRO A 197 1.18 -14.70 -7.17
CA PRO A 197 -0.04 -13.93 -7.36
C PRO A 197 -0.79 -13.71 -6.04
N THR A 198 -1.58 -12.63 -6.02
CA THR A 198 -2.38 -12.13 -4.89
C THR A 198 -3.88 -12.12 -5.20
N PHE A 199 -4.27 -12.15 -6.49
CA PHE A 199 -5.65 -12.07 -6.96
C PHE A 199 -5.99 -13.20 -7.96
N PRO A 200 -7.22 -13.74 -7.99
CA PRO A 200 -8.26 -13.61 -6.96
C PRO A 200 -7.92 -14.42 -5.70
N GLY A 201 -8.42 -13.99 -4.55
CA GLY A 201 -7.97 -14.44 -3.23
C GLY A 201 -8.11 -15.95 -3.00
N ARG A 202 -9.22 -16.54 -3.49
CA ARG A 202 -9.45 -17.99 -3.39
C ARG A 202 -8.47 -18.82 -4.21
N LEU A 203 -8.24 -18.41 -5.46
CA LEU A 203 -7.43 -19.13 -6.45
C LEU A 203 -6.51 -18.14 -7.18
N PRO A 204 -5.43 -17.69 -6.53
CA PRO A 204 -4.65 -16.56 -7.04
C PRO A 204 -3.86 -16.94 -8.30
N THR A 205 -4.07 -16.16 -9.36
CA THR A 205 -3.44 -16.35 -10.69
C THR A 205 -2.78 -15.07 -11.22
N LEU A 206 -3.23 -13.89 -10.77
CA LEU A 206 -2.74 -12.58 -11.14
C LEU A 206 -1.95 -11.92 -10.00
N ARG A 207 -0.89 -11.21 -10.37
CA ARG A 207 -0.06 -10.42 -9.45
C ARG A 207 -0.27 -8.94 -9.75
N ILE A 208 -1.20 -8.32 -9.03
CA ILE A 208 -1.60 -6.92 -9.25
C ILE A 208 -1.32 -6.02 -8.04
N ASP A 209 -1.19 -6.63 -6.87
CA ASP A 209 -0.64 -5.99 -5.67
C ASP A 209 0.89 -6.06 -5.69
N HIS A 210 1.54 -4.92 -5.55
CA HIS A 210 3.00 -4.83 -5.62
C HIS A 210 3.56 -3.99 -4.47
N VAL A 211 4.81 -4.27 -4.13
CA VAL A 211 5.63 -3.40 -3.28
C VAL A 211 6.90 -3.06 -4.05
N TRP A 212 7.11 -1.77 -4.26
CA TRP A 212 8.20 -1.20 -5.02
C TRP A 212 9.16 -0.48 -4.09
N LEU A 213 10.46 -0.67 -4.32
CA LEU A 213 11.52 -0.01 -3.56
C LEU A 213 12.35 0.93 -4.42
N ARG A 214 12.64 2.10 -3.88
CA ARG A 214 13.66 3.00 -4.39
C ARG A 214 14.60 3.40 -3.26
N GLY A 215 15.90 3.30 -3.52
CA GLY A 215 16.95 3.48 -2.52
C GLY A 215 17.32 2.21 -1.74
N ARG A 216 18.19 2.39 -0.73
CA ARG A 216 18.83 1.27 -0.02
C ARG A 216 17.93 0.67 1.07
N ALA A 217 17.40 -0.52 0.82
CA ALA A 217 16.82 -1.39 1.84
C ALA A 217 17.15 -2.85 1.51
N LEU A 218 17.40 -3.67 2.54
CA LEU A 218 17.58 -5.11 2.37
C LEU A 218 16.22 -5.80 2.52
N VAL A 219 15.80 -6.53 1.48
CA VAL A 219 14.62 -7.39 1.54
C VAL A 219 14.95 -8.62 2.38
N LYS A 220 14.26 -8.78 3.51
CA LYS A 220 14.46 -9.87 4.50
C LYS A 220 13.39 -10.94 4.43
N ASN A 221 12.22 -10.61 3.90
CA ASN A 221 11.14 -11.54 3.63
C ASN A 221 10.19 -10.96 2.58
N VAL A 222 9.59 -11.82 1.77
CA VAL A 222 8.39 -11.51 0.98
C VAL A 222 7.47 -12.73 1.00
N GLU A 223 6.22 -12.49 1.40
CA GLU A 223 5.21 -13.52 1.57
C GLU A 223 3.85 -13.05 1.06
N VAL A 224 3.15 -13.93 0.34
CA VAL A 224 1.71 -13.78 0.09
C VAL A 224 0.97 -14.71 1.04
N VAL A 225 0.17 -14.14 1.94
CA VAL A 225 -0.51 -14.89 3.01
C VAL A 225 -1.67 -15.68 2.43
N ARG A 226 -1.59 -17.01 2.51
CA ARG A 226 -2.53 -17.96 1.85
C ARG A 226 -3.27 -18.87 2.84
N THR A 227 -3.47 -18.41 4.07
CA THR A 227 -4.23 -19.16 5.08
C THR A 227 -5.68 -19.36 4.61
N PRO A 228 -6.40 -20.39 5.12
CA PRO A 228 -7.82 -20.55 4.83
C PRO A 228 -8.65 -19.29 5.12
N LEU A 229 -8.31 -18.57 6.19
CA LEU A 229 -8.95 -17.30 6.53
C LEU A 229 -8.68 -16.22 5.48
N ALA A 230 -7.41 -16.01 5.09
CA ALA A 230 -7.03 -14.98 4.12
C ALA A 230 -7.72 -15.17 2.76
N ARG A 231 -7.86 -16.43 2.30
CA ARG A 231 -8.55 -16.77 1.03
C ARG A 231 -10.06 -16.44 1.03
N VAL A 232 -10.67 -16.31 2.20
CA VAL A 232 -12.08 -15.97 2.35
C VAL A 232 -12.26 -14.50 2.72
N ALA A 233 -11.27 -13.89 3.38
CA ALA A 233 -11.38 -12.58 4.00
C ALA A 233 -11.57 -11.42 3.03
N SER A 234 -10.86 -11.48 1.89
CA SER A 234 -10.95 -10.54 0.78
C SER A 234 -10.81 -11.34 -0.53
N ASP A 235 -11.16 -10.72 -1.66
CA ASP A 235 -10.84 -11.22 -2.99
C ASP A 235 -9.40 -10.91 -3.41
N HIS A 236 -8.61 -10.23 -2.57
CA HIS A 236 -7.16 -10.17 -2.63
C HIS A 236 -6.52 -10.94 -1.47
N LEU A 237 -5.22 -11.24 -1.59
CA LEU A 237 -4.40 -11.78 -0.51
C LEU A 237 -3.40 -10.73 -0.02
N PRO A 238 -3.11 -10.67 1.29
CA PRO A 238 -2.10 -9.76 1.83
C PRO A 238 -0.71 -10.08 1.27
N LEU A 239 0.00 -9.03 0.85
CA LEU A 239 1.42 -9.08 0.50
C LEU A 239 2.24 -8.50 1.65
N VAL A 240 2.97 -9.37 2.35
CA VAL A 240 3.84 -9.06 3.49
C VAL A 240 5.28 -8.94 3.02
N VAL A 241 5.98 -7.90 3.46
CA VAL A 241 7.41 -7.72 3.22
C VAL A 241 8.12 -7.33 4.51
N ASP A 242 9.31 -7.88 4.74
CA ASP A 242 10.20 -7.44 5.82
C ASP A 242 11.37 -6.69 5.21
N LEU A 243 11.54 -5.42 5.56
CA LEU A 243 12.58 -4.55 5.00
C LEU A 243 13.50 -4.04 6.09
N ASP A 244 14.81 -4.14 5.88
CA ASP A 244 15.83 -3.63 6.79
C ASP A 244 16.55 -2.42 6.19
N PHE A 245 16.45 -1.28 6.89
CA PHE A 245 16.94 0.02 6.43
C PHE A 245 18.33 0.38 6.98
N ARG A 246 19.03 -0.53 7.69
CA ARG A 246 20.38 -0.26 8.25
C ARG A 246 21.41 0.20 7.23
N ALA A 247 21.37 -0.36 6.03
CA ALA A 247 22.30 0.01 4.95
C ALA A 247 22.14 1.47 4.53
N HIS A 248 20.93 2.03 4.65
CA HIS A 248 20.66 3.44 4.42
C HIS A 248 21.21 4.30 5.56
N ALA A 249 20.91 3.94 6.81
CA ALA A 249 21.38 4.66 7.99
C ALA A 249 22.92 4.80 8.02
N LYS A 250 23.65 3.74 7.67
CA LYS A 250 25.13 3.76 7.61
C LYS A 250 25.67 4.72 6.55
N LYS A 251 25.02 4.79 5.37
CA LYS A 251 25.41 5.71 4.29
C LYS A 251 25.15 7.16 4.69
N ALA A 252 23.96 7.46 5.23
CA ALA A 252 23.63 8.81 5.67
C ALA A 252 24.63 9.33 6.73
N ALA A 253 25.06 8.46 7.66
CA ALA A 253 26.05 8.79 8.66
C ALA A 253 27.47 9.00 8.09
N SER A 254 27.87 8.27 7.04
CA SER A 254 29.16 8.51 6.38
C SER A 254 29.17 9.82 5.61
N ASP A 255 28.09 10.10 4.87
CA ASP A 255 27.99 11.28 4.03
C ASP A 255 27.97 12.57 4.88
N ALA A 256 27.27 12.55 6.02
CA ALA A 256 27.25 13.67 6.98
C ALA A 256 28.60 13.95 7.64
N LYS A 257 29.44 12.93 7.86
CA LYS A 257 30.80 13.11 8.39
C LYS A 257 31.74 13.71 7.35
N ALA A 258 31.57 13.36 6.08
CA ALA A 258 32.38 13.87 4.98
C ALA A 258 32.07 15.34 4.63
N SER A 259 30.87 15.83 4.92
CA SER A 259 30.49 17.24 4.67
C SER A 259 30.95 18.23 5.75
N VAL A 260 31.49 17.75 6.87
CA VAL A 260 31.92 18.57 8.02
C VAL A 260 33.46 18.59 8.15
N ALA A 261 34.17 17.79 7.35
CA ALA A 261 35.62 17.78 7.23
C ALA A 261 36.05 18.58 6.00
#